data_AF-A0A2K1LAR9-F1
#
_entry.id   AF-A0A2K1LAR9-F1
#
_cell.length_a   1.000
_cell.length_b   1.000
_cell.length_c   1.000
_cell.angle_alpha   90.00
_cell.angle_beta   90.00
_cell.angle_gamma   90.00
#
_symmetry.space_group_name_H-M   'P 1'
#
loop_
_entity.id
_entity.type
_entity.pdbx_description
1 polymer ?
#
loop_
_entity_poly.entity_id
_entity_poly.type
_entity_poly.pdbx_seq_one_letter_code
_entity_poly.pdbx_strand_id
1 'polypeptide(L)'
;MAAFVGAPSLCTARLVVEKDVSAASSSLVGERVRVGISAVRFCTRKGLQIVGRAMQWDGVNQREPPCDSPRIFFGSNGGISSGTRVLRLRRAVSVQASPKFKQNEDLPPSNVPKNKKKPFVRPVQHGSHAKRMRRREMRLLPPKPLKAPANGLLVKRLMPVAHMVYKAYQVVLDGVSRLLKHIPVRACRWCTEVYVGKEGHTIKTCRGKHCTGRSGEHLWVAGLLEDIVVPLEAFHLVDRLQKPIRHEDRFNHDRIPAIVELCIQAGVDLPEFPTVRRTVPIDRPGWDKVDSGEEPTTFSGLDGMSRRRNTIEEIIDTDDEKAETSVSGGEEQSMVNEGLLDETAEVVGTEDSDDRERSSESKFDVQAINDDDDLKTIAEKTMRAWTKMRAGANQLIQTYPVRACGYCPEVHIGRRGHKLQLCGAFKHQWRNGQHGWQDAALDDLIPPRYVWHVRDVNGPPLNNSLSKYYGKAPAIVELCVQAGAAIPMKYKPLMRLDVIIPDLDELEMVA
;
A
#
# COMPACT_ATOMS: atom_id res chain seq x y z
N MET A 1 -37.92 10.33 36.02
CA MET A 1 -36.84 11.24 35.61
C MET A 1 -35.78 10.41 34.89
N ALA A 2 -35.63 10.61 33.58
CA ALA A 2 -34.51 10.07 32.81
C ALA A 2 -34.12 11.14 31.79
N ALA A 3 -32.91 11.66 31.94
CA ALA A 3 -32.29 12.61 31.01
C ALA A 3 -31.55 11.82 29.93
N PHE A 4 -31.78 12.18 28.67
CA PHE A 4 -30.96 11.79 27.53
C PHE A 4 -30.29 13.05 26.97
N VAL A 5 -28.97 13.03 26.85
CA VAL A 5 -28.13 13.94 26.05
C VAL A 5 -27.22 12.98 25.26
N GLY A 6 -27.43 12.79 23.95
CA GLY A 6 -26.90 13.60 22.84
C GLY A 6 -25.58 12.98 22.35
N ALA A 7 -25.30 12.67 21.08
CA ALA A 7 -25.92 12.96 19.78
C ALA A 7 -25.45 11.93 18.72
N PRO A 8 -26.19 11.71 17.61
CA PRO A 8 -25.67 11.04 16.42
C PRO A 8 -25.39 12.04 15.30
N SER A 9 -24.15 12.09 14.80
CA SER A 9 -23.83 12.69 13.50
C SER A 9 -24.00 11.63 12.41
N LEU A 10 -25.17 11.54 11.80
CA LEU A 10 -25.35 10.81 10.54
C LEU A 10 -25.50 11.83 9.42
N CYS A 11 -24.51 11.79 8.52
CA CYS A 11 -24.51 12.53 7.27
C CYS A 11 -25.75 12.22 6.44
N THR A 12 -26.22 13.26 5.77
CA THR A 12 -27.48 13.41 5.05
C THR A 12 -27.68 12.42 3.90
N ALA A 13 -28.58 11.45 4.06
CA ALA A 13 -29.30 10.85 2.94
C ALA A 13 -30.52 11.73 2.63
N ARG A 14 -30.59 12.33 1.44
CA ARG A 14 -31.79 13.01 0.94
C ARG A 14 -32.88 11.97 0.66
N LEU A 15 -33.73 11.71 1.65
CA LEU A 15 -34.98 10.97 1.47
C LEU A 15 -36.01 11.91 0.85
N VAL A 16 -36.47 11.59 -0.37
CA VAL A 16 -37.61 12.24 -1.01
C VAL A 16 -38.83 11.37 -0.73
N VAL A 17 -39.82 11.92 -0.04
CA VAL A 17 -41.11 11.27 0.19
C VAL A 17 -42.16 12.06 -0.58
N GLU A 18 -42.75 11.45 -1.61
CA GLU A 18 -43.92 12.00 -2.31
C GLU A 18 -45.18 11.48 -1.61
N LYS A 19 -46.11 12.37 -1.27
CA LYS A 19 -47.40 12.00 -0.69
C LYS A 19 -48.51 12.90 -1.23
N ASP A 20 -49.60 12.28 -1.69
CA ASP A 20 -50.84 12.98 -2.01
C ASP A 20 -51.57 13.38 -0.71
N VAL A 21 -51.93 14.65 -0.60
CA VAL A 21 -52.61 15.19 0.58
C VAL A 21 -54.11 15.23 0.32
N SER A 22 -54.88 14.42 1.06
CA SER A 22 -56.34 14.53 1.13
C SER A 22 -56.76 15.28 2.41
N ALA A 23 -57.25 16.51 2.21
CA ALA A 23 -58.09 17.38 3.04
C ALA A 23 -57.95 17.41 4.57
N ALA A 24 -57.45 18.55 5.08
CA ALA A 24 -58.26 19.47 5.89
C ALA A 24 -57.65 20.89 5.80
N SER A 25 -58.42 21.82 5.25
CA SER A 25 -58.15 23.28 5.16
C SER A 25 -56.75 23.72 4.66
N SER A 26 -56.49 23.60 3.35
CA SER A 26 -55.63 24.54 2.61
C SER A 26 -55.78 24.33 1.10
N SER A 27 -55.59 25.41 0.32
CA SER A 27 -55.90 25.58 -1.11
C SER A 27 -55.03 24.76 -2.10
N LEU A 28 -54.48 23.61 -1.68
CA LEU A 28 -53.53 22.81 -2.45
C LEU A 28 -54.08 21.40 -2.69
N VAL A 29 -55.31 21.32 -3.22
CA VAL A 29 -55.93 20.05 -3.59
C VAL A 29 -55.30 19.56 -4.89
N GLY A 30 -54.53 18.47 -4.82
CA GLY A 30 -54.01 17.76 -6.01
C GLY A 30 -52.58 18.09 -6.45
N GLU A 31 -51.83 18.91 -5.70
CA GLU A 31 -50.42 19.23 -6.04
C GLU A 31 -49.40 18.33 -5.32
N ARG A 32 -48.38 17.88 -6.07
CA ARG A 32 -47.21 17.18 -5.52
C ARG A 32 -46.29 18.18 -4.85
N VAL A 33 -46.10 18.05 -3.54
CA VAL A 33 -45.21 18.91 -2.75
C VAL A 33 -43.94 18.13 -2.38
N ARG A 34 -42.76 18.72 -2.58
CA ARG A 34 -41.52 18.18 -2.00
C ARG A 34 -41.33 18.75 -0.62
N VAL A 35 -41.06 17.91 0.37
CA VAL A 35 -40.72 18.38 1.72
C VAL A 35 -39.23 18.19 1.96
N GLY A 36 -38.52 19.30 2.22
CA GLY A 36 -37.16 19.24 2.72
C GLY A 36 -37.17 18.81 4.18
N ILE A 37 -36.74 17.57 4.45
CA ILE A 37 -36.75 17.00 5.80
C ILE A 37 -35.60 17.58 6.61
N SER A 38 -35.93 18.24 7.73
CA SER A 38 -34.95 18.77 8.68
C SER A 38 -34.79 17.86 9.91
N ALA A 39 -35.81 17.09 10.28
CA ALA A 39 -35.71 16.07 11.32
C ALA A 39 -36.75 14.95 11.15
N VAL A 40 -36.37 13.74 11.55
CA VAL A 40 -37.29 12.59 11.67
C VAL A 40 -37.26 12.14 13.12
N ARG A 41 -38.44 12.03 13.75
CA ARG A 41 -38.59 11.57 15.14
C ARG A 41 -39.56 10.40 15.20
N PHE A 42 -39.26 9.42 16.02
CA PHE A 42 -40.15 8.30 16.28
C PHE A 42 -40.77 8.44 17.67
N CYS A 43 -42.11 8.50 17.74
CA CYS A 43 -42.83 8.58 19.01
C CYS A 43 -43.66 7.31 19.22
N THR A 44 -43.49 6.66 20.37
CA THR A 44 -44.15 5.39 20.70
C THR A 44 -45.69 5.47 20.74
N ARG A 45 -46.29 6.65 20.90
CA ARG A 45 -47.75 6.84 20.89
C ARG A 45 -48.33 7.39 19.58
N LYS A 46 -47.52 8.04 18.75
CA LYS A 46 -47.99 8.78 17.55
C LYS A 46 -47.37 8.29 16.24
N GLY A 47 -46.49 7.30 16.29
CA GLY A 47 -45.74 6.80 15.14
C GLY A 47 -44.64 7.75 14.67
N LEU A 48 -44.26 7.61 13.41
CA LEU A 48 -43.19 8.39 12.76
C LEU A 48 -43.65 9.84 12.52
N GLN A 49 -42.92 10.80 13.07
CA GLN A 49 -43.08 12.22 12.82
C GLN A 49 -41.96 12.72 11.91
N ILE A 50 -42.35 13.34 10.79
CA ILE A 50 -41.43 13.99 9.84
C ILE A 50 -41.64 15.50 9.99
N VAL A 51 -40.58 16.21 10.36
CA VAL A 51 -40.57 17.67 10.45
C VAL A 51 -39.74 18.20 9.29
N GLY A 52 -40.32 19.09 8.49
CA GLY A 52 -39.66 19.61 7.30
C GLY A 52 -40.34 20.86 6.75
N ARG A 53 -39.65 21.54 5.85
CA ARG A 53 -40.16 22.72 5.15
C ARG A 53 -40.82 22.26 3.84
N ALA A 54 -42.09 22.59 3.64
CA ALA A 54 -42.79 22.29 2.39
C ALA A 54 -42.28 23.21 1.28
N MET A 55 -41.91 22.64 0.13
CA MET A 55 -41.57 23.36 -1.10
C MET A 55 -42.62 23.00 -2.15
N GLN A 56 -43.35 24.01 -2.61
CA GLN A 56 -44.26 23.85 -3.75
C GLN A 56 -43.44 23.56 -5.00
N TRP A 57 -43.91 22.61 -5.81
CA TRP A 57 -43.20 22.18 -7.01
C TRP A 57 -44.08 22.38 -8.24
N ASP A 58 -43.93 23.56 -8.81
CA ASP A 58 -44.47 23.98 -10.07
C ASP A 58 -43.42 23.55 -11.10
N GLY A 59 -43.78 22.68 -12.04
CA GLY A 59 -42.84 21.96 -12.92
C GLY A 59 -41.96 22.80 -13.86
N VAL A 60 -41.84 24.12 -13.66
CA VAL A 60 -41.07 25.04 -14.51
C VAL A 60 -40.42 26.13 -13.65
N ASN A 61 -39.10 26.29 -13.80
CA ASN A 61 -38.23 27.35 -13.27
C ASN A 61 -37.92 27.38 -11.76
N GLN A 62 -36.63 27.12 -11.45
CA GLN A 62 -36.01 27.48 -10.17
C GLN A 62 -35.77 28.99 -10.15
N ARG A 63 -36.52 29.74 -9.35
CA ARG A 63 -36.14 31.02 -8.71
C ARG A 63 -37.40 31.64 -8.08
N GLU A 64 -37.72 31.26 -6.84
CA GLU A 64 -38.47 32.10 -5.89
C GLU A 64 -38.32 31.54 -4.46
N PRO A 65 -38.27 32.38 -3.41
CA PRO A 65 -38.04 31.92 -2.04
C PRO A 65 -39.32 31.35 -1.42
N PRO A 66 -39.25 30.23 -0.66
CA PRO A 66 -40.44 29.59 -0.10
C PRO A 66 -41.04 30.38 1.08
N CYS A 67 -42.37 30.37 1.17
CA CYS A 67 -43.15 30.94 2.28
C CYS A 67 -42.66 30.46 3.65
N ASP A 68 -42.31 31.39 4.54
CA ASP A 68 -41.87 31.08 5.90
C ASP A 68 -43.07 30.81 6.83
N SER A 69 -43.41 29.53 6.99
CA SER A 69 -43.95 29.01 8.25
C SER A 69 -43.75 27.49 8.35
N PRO A 70 -43.16 26.97 9.44
CA PRO A 70 -43.06 25.52 9.66
C PRO A 70 -44.45 24.94 9.93
N ARG A 71 -44.85 23.92 9.16
CA ARG A 71 -46.12 23.18 9.37
C ARG A 71 -45.84 21.78 9.90
N ILE A 72 -46.59 21.38 10.94
CA ILE A 72 -46.56 20.04 11.51
C ILE A 72 -47.63 19.20 10.82
N PHE A 73 -47.25 18.12 10.15
CA PHE A 73 -48.19 17.17 9.55
C PHE A 73 -48.42 16.00 10.50
N PHE A 74 -49.67 15.75 10.87
CA PHE A 74 -50.07 14.55 11.61
C PHE A 74 -50.66 13.53 10.64
N GLY A 75 -50.14 12.31 10.64
CA GLY A 75 -50.86 11.17 10.06
C GLY A 75 -51.86 10.67 11.11
N SER A 76 -53.16 10.90 10.90
CA SER A 76 -54.19 10.34 11.77
C SER A 76 -54.57 8.94 11.30
N ASN A 77 -54.58 7.97 12.23
CA ASN A 77 -55.29 6.71 12.05
C ASN A 77 -56.78 6.97 12.31
N GLY A 78 -57.53 7.31 11.26
CA GLY A 78 -58.99 7.42 11.31
C GLY A 78 -59.64 6.08 10.98
N GLY A 79 -60.63 5.68 11.79
CA GLY A 79 -61.32 4.40 11.75
C GLY A 79 -62.15 4.14 10.50
N ILE A 80 -62.50 2.86 10.35
CA ILE A 80 -63.24 2.24 9.27
C ILE A 80 -64.68 2.78 9.23
N SER A 81 -65.07 3.42 8.13
CA SER A 81 -66.48 3.53 7.71
C SER A 81 -66.64 2.90 6.33
N SER A 82 -67.37 1.79 6.33
CA SER A 82 -68.10 1.13 5.23
C SER A 82 -67.95 1.73 3.83
N GLY A 83 -67.32 0.96 2.93
CA GLY A 83 -67.42 1.18 1.49
C GLY A 83 -66.10 1.29 0.75
N THR A 84 -65.15 0.38 0.96
CA THR A 84 -64.03 0.25 0.00
C THR A 84 -63.54 -1.20 -0.03
N ARG A 85 -63.54 -1.80 -1.23
CA ARG A 85 -63.08 -3.16 -1.48
C ARG A 85 -61.67 -3.32 -0.92
N VAL A 86 -61.52 -4.22 0.04
CA VAL A 86 -60.21 -4.69 0.51
C VAL A 86 -59.59 -5.53 -0.61
N LEU A 87 -58.87 -4.88 -1.53
CA LEU A 87 -57.82 -5.56 -2.26
C LEU A 87 -56.78 -5.91 -1.20
N ARG A 88 -56.78 -7.19 -0.82
CA ARG A 88 -55.81 -7.81 0.07
C ARG A 88 -54.45 -7.75 -0.61
N LEU A 89 -53.81 -6.57 -0.59
CA LEU A 89 -52.39 -6.46 -0.83
C LEU A 89 -51.74 -7.23 0.32
N ARG A 90 -51.41 -8.50 0.04
CA ARG A 90 -50.27 -9.16 0.63
C ARG A 90 -49.07 -8.26 0.34
N ARG A 91 -48.86 -7.22 1.15
CA ARG A 91 -47.54 -6.64 1.33
C ARG A 91 -46.76 -7.74 2.01
N ALA A 92 -46.16 -8.59 1.18
CA ALA A 92 -44.86 -9.11 1.49
C ALA A 92 -44.06 -7.88 1.89
N VAL A 93 -43.90 -7.68 3.20
CA VAL A 93 -42.71 -7.01 3.68
C VAL A 93 -41.62 -7.98 3.27
N SER A 94 -41.18 -7.85 2.02
CA SER A 94 -39.82 -8.23 1.71
C SER A 94 -39.05 -7.30 2.62
N VAL A 95 -38.65 -7.81 3.78
CA VAL A 95 -37.39 -7.43 4.37
C VAL A 95 -36.45 -7.63 3.20
N GLN A 96 -36.19 -6.56 2.45
CA GLN A 96 -35.08 -6.56 1.54
C GLN A 96 -33.94 -6.81 2.49
N ALA A 97 -33.46 -8.07 2.51
CA ALA A 97 -32.22 -8.40 3.15
C ALA A 97 -31.29 -7.27 2.77
N SER A 98 -30.77 -6.56 3.77
CA SER A 98 -29.76 -5.54 3.53
C SER A 98 -28.79 -6.14 2.52
N PRO A 99 -28.40 -5.39 1.47
CA PRO A 99 -27.45 -5.92 0.50
C PRO A 99 -26.33 -6.54 1.32
N LYS A 100 -26.07 -7.84 1.11
CA LYS A 100 -25.03 -8.58 1.85
C LYS A 100 -23.67 -8.04 1.39
N PHE A 101 -23.35 -6.80 1.75
CA PHE A 101 -22.02 -6.25 1.61
C PHE A 101 -21.12 -7.13 2.47
N LYS A 102 -20.15 -7.81 1.86
CA LYS A 102 -19.23 -8.61 2.65
C LYS A 102 -18.34 -7.63 3.42
N GLN A 103 -18.22 -7.88 4.71
CA GLN A 103 -17.28 -7.20 5.60
C GLN A 103 -15.89 -7.11 4.96
N ASN A 104 -15.22 -5.96 5.08
CA ASN A 104 -13.84 -5.77 4.64
C ASN A 104 -13.64 -5.91 3.11
N GLU A 105 -14.68 -5.67 2.29
CA GLU A 105 -14.56 -5.62 0.82
C GLU A 105 -13.63 -4.51 0.32
N ASP A 106 -13.51 -3.42 1.08
CA ASP A 106 -12.67 -2.26 0.74
C ASP A 106 -11.17 -2.53 0.93
N LEU A 107 -10.83 -3.56 1.68
CA LEU A 107 -9.43 -3.99 1.80
C LEU A 107 -9.00 -4.60 0.46
N PRO A 108 -7.77 -4.31 -0.01
CA PRO A 108 -7.20 -5.04 -1.13
C PRO A 108 -7.38 -6.53 -0.83
N PRO A 109 -8.00 -7.31 -1.73
CA PRO A 109 -8.25 -8.71 -1.45
C PRO A 109 -6.92 -9.34 -1.06
N SER A 110 -6.84 -9.86 0.17
CA SER A 110 -5.60 -10.44 0.74
C SER A 110 -5.00 -11.51 -0.16
N ASN A 111 -5.82 -12.06 -1.06
CA ASN A 111 -5.43 -12.83 -2.23
C ASN A 111 -6.29 -12.40 -3.42
N VAL A 112 -5.72 -11.68 -4.38
CA VAL A 112 -6.31 -11.60 -5.73
C VAL A 112 -6.55 -13.04 -6.20
N PRO A 113 -7.75 -13.39 -6.69
CA PRO A 113 -8.04 -14.75 -7.08
C PRO A 113 -6.97 -15.27 -8.04
N LYS A 114 -6.39 -16.44 -7.77
CA LYS A 114 -5.30 -17.02 -8.56
C LYS A 114 -5.64 -17.14 -10.06
N ASN A 115 -6.93 -17.21 -10.37
CA ASN A 115 -7.50 -17.30 -11.71
C ASN A 115 -7.84 -15.94 -12.36
N LYS A 116 -7.49 -14.82 -11.72
CA LYS A 116 -7.73 -13.48 -12.26
C LYS A 116 -6.44 -12.69 -12.32
N LYS A 117 -6.35 -11.83 -13.33
CA LYS A 117 -5.27 -10.85 -13.42
C LYS A 117 -5.49 -9.76 -12.37
N LYS A 118 -4.41 -9.30 -11.74
CA LYS A 118 -4.39 -8.07 -10.95
C LYS A 118 -4.87 -6.89 -11.81
N PRO A 119 -5.65 -5.95 -11.24
CA PRO A 119 -5.97 -4.70 -11.92
C PRO A 119 -4.71 -3.96 -12.36
N PHE A 120 -4.80 -3.21 -13.46
CA PHE A 120 -3.72 -2.31 -13.85
C PHE A 120 -3.73 -1.08 -12.95
N VAL A 121 -2.55 -0.64 -12.50
CA VAL A 121 -2.40 0.63 -11.76
C VAL A 121 -2.92 1.81 -12.56
N ARG A 122 -2.69 1.79 -13.88
CA ARG A 122 -3.24 2.76 -14.82
C ARG A 122 -4.18 2.03 -15.78
N PRO A 123 -5.47 2.42 -15.87
CA PRO A 123 -6.40 1.80 -16.79
C PRO A 123 -5.86 1.78 -18.22
N VAL A 124 -6.00 0.63 -18.90
CA VAL A 124 -5.60 0.51 -20.30
C VAL A 124 -6.56 1.35 -21.14
N GLN A 125 -6.07 2.50 -21.60
CA GLN A 125 -6.81 3.28 -22.58
C GLN A 125 -6.76 2.57 -23.93
N HIS A 126 -7.90 2.06 -24.39
CA HIS A 126 -8.07 1.60 -25.76
C HIS A 126 -7.77 2.77 -26.71
N GLY A 127 -6.88 2.54 -27.67
CA GLY A 127 -6.36 3.61 -28.52
C GLY A 127 -7.40 4.08 -29.52
N SER A 128 -7.83 5.34 -29.41
CA SER A 128 -8.59 6.01 -30.46
C SER A 128 -7.74 6.16 -31.73
N HIS A 129 -8.39 6.29 -32.89
CA HIS A 129 -7.72 6.57 -34.17
C HIS A 129 -6.79 7.79 -34.06
N ALA A 130 -7.23 8.85 -33.37
CA ALA A 130 -6.43 10.05 -33.09
C ALA A 130 -5.12 9.77 -32.33
N LYS A 131 -5.13 8.86 -31.33
CA LYS A 131 -3.92 8.46 -30.59
C LYS A 131 -2.94 7.70 -31.49
N ARG A 132 -3.46 6.90 -32.43
CA ARG A 132 -2.63 6.19 -33.44
C ARG A 132 -2.00 7.18 -34.43
N MET A 133 -2.76 8.17 -34.90
CA MET A 133 -2.26 9.22 -35.79
C MET A 133 -1.17 10.07 -35.10
N ARG A 134 -1.42 10.54 -33.88
CA ARG A 134 -0.41 11.28 -33.09
C ARG A 134 0.87 10.47 -32.86
N ARG A 135 0.76 9.15 -32.65
CA ARG A 135 1.94 8.26 -32.56
C ARG A 135 2.70 8.15 -33.88
N ARG A 136 2.02 8.18 -35.03
CA ARG A 136 2.66 8.19 -36.36
C ARG A 136 3.39 9.51 -36.58
N GLU A 137 2.75 10.65 -36.31
CA GLU A 137 3.37 11.98 -36.39
C GLU A 137 4.60 12.07 -35.47
N MET A 138 4.50 11.60 -34.22
CA MET A 138 5.65 11.61 -33.31
C MET A 138 6.81 10.69 -33.73
N ARG A 139 6.59 9.72 -34.64
CA ARG A 139 7.69 8.91 -35.20
C ARG A 139 8.47 9.66 -36.27
N LEU A 140 7.91 10.72 -36.85
CA LEU A 140 8.56 11.59 -37.83
C LEU A 140 9.42 12.67 -37.16
N LEU A 141 9.18 12.96 -35.88
CA LEU A 141 9.98 13.92 -35.10
C LEU A 141 11.30 13.28 -34.62
N PRO A 142 12.38 14.07 -34.48
CA PRO A 142 13.60 13.62 -33.83
C PRO A 142 13.29 13.07 -32.42
N PRO A 143 13.90 11.94 -32.04
CA PRO A 143 13.64 11.33 -30.75
C PRO A 143 14.13 12.24 -29.62
N LYS A 144 13.25 12.50 -28.66
CA LYS A 144 13.59 13.33 -27.49
C LYS A 144 14.65 12.64 -26.62
N PRO A 145 15.60 13.39 -26.03
CA PRO A 145 16.57 12.83 -25.11
C PRO A 145 15.87 12.20 -23.91
N LEU A 146 16.44 11.09 -23.45
CA LEU A 146 15.93 10.37 -22.29
C LEU A 146 16.23 11.17 -21.02
N LYS A 147 15.28 11.24 -20.08
CA LYS A 147 15.47 11.89 -18.77
C LYS A 147 16.02 10.91 -17.75
N ALA A 148 16.75 11.36 -16.74
CA ALA A 148 17.13 10.48 -15.62
C ALA A 148 15.89 9.84 -14.95
N PRO A 149 15.91 8.55 -14.61
CA PRO A 149 17.05 7.65 -14.70
C PRO A 149 17.15 6.89 -16.05
N ALA A 150 16.25 7.15 -16.99
CA ALA A 150 16.17 6.45 -18.28
C ALA A 150 17.42 6.51 -19.15
N ASN A 151 18.12 7.63 -19.08
CA ASN A 151 19.39 7.87 -19.78
C ASN A 151 20.59 7.23 -19.06
N GLY A 152 20.35 6.45 -17.99
CA GLY A 152 21.39 5.76 -17.23
C GLY A 152 21.98 6.55 -16.06
N LEU A 153 21.66 7.85 -15.96
CA LEU A 153 22.08 8.68 -14.83
C LEU A 153 21.26 8.40 -13.57
N LEU A 154 21.87 8.58 -12.40
CA LEU A 154 21.16 8.61 -11.13
C LEU A 154 20.36 9.90 -10.96
N VAL A 155 19.26 9.80 -10.22
CA VAL A 155 18.48 10.98 -9.81
C VAL A 155 18.97 11.43 -8.44
N LYS A 156 19.96 12.35 -8.41
CA LYS A 156 20.66 12.79 -7.19
C LYS A 156 19.71 13.14 -6.03
N ARG A 157 18.62 13.88 -6.30
CA ARG A 157 17.60 14.26 -5.30
C ARG A 157 16.91 13.06 -4.60
N LEU A 158 16.96 11.87 -5.18
CA LEU A 158 16.34 10.65 -4.64
C LEU A 158 17.35 9.75 -3.91
N MET A 159 18.65 10.03 -3.99
CA MET A 159 19.67 9.21 -3.31
C MET A 159 19.48 9.21 -1.78
N PRO A 160 19.19 10.35 -1.09
CA PRO A 160 18.91 10.32 0.35
C PRO A 160 17.66 9.52 0.69
N VAL A 161 16.63 9.57 -0.18
CA VAL A 161 15.41 8.76 -0.03
C VAL A 161 15.75 7.27 -0.11
N ALA A 162 16.60 6.87 -1.05
CA ALA A 162 17.01 5.48 -1.22
C ALA A 162 17.76 4.94 0.01
N HIS A 163 18.70 5.71 0.56
CA HIS A 163 19.40 5.35 1.79
C HIS A 163 18.47 5.26 2.99
N MET A 164 17.55 6.22 3.14
CA MET A 164 16.54 6.19 4.20
C MET A 164 15.63 4.96 4.08
N VAL A 165 15.19 4.59 2.87
CA VAL A 165 14.34 3.40 2.64
C VAL A 165 15.10 2.13 3.00
N TYR A 166 16.36 2.01 2.59
CA TYR A 166 17.20 0.85 2.91
C TYR A 166 17.41 0.71 4.43
N LYS A 167 17.81 1.79 5.11
CA LYS A 167 17.97 1.81 6.58
C LYS A 167 16.65 1.47 7.30
N ALA A 168 15.55 2.06 6.86
CA ALA A 168 14.23 1.78 7.43
C ALA A 168 13.79 0.33 7.21
N TYR A 169 14.16 -0.29 6.08
CA TYR A 169 13.92 -1.71 5.85
C TYR A 169 14.70 -2.59 6.84
N GLN A 170 15.97 -2.28 7.10
CA GLN A 170 16.77 -3.00 8.10
C GLN A 170 16.15 -2.90 9.50
N VAL A 171 15.75 -1.69 9.93
CA VAL A 171 15.08 -1.48 11.23
C VAL A 171 13.74 -2.22 11.31
N VAL A 172 12.99 -2.28 10.21
CA VAL A 172 11.75 -3.08 10.17
C VAL A 172 12.02 -4.57 10.38
N LEU A 173 13.04 -5.13 9.72
CA LEU A 173 13.38 -6.55 9.86
C LEU A 173 13.85 -6.87 11.29
N ASP A 174 14.75 -6.06 11.84
CA ASP A 174 15.25 -6.22 13.21
C ASP A 174 14.12 -6.08 14.24
N GLY A 175 13.30 -5.04 14.10
CA GLY A 175 12.17 -4.79 14.99
C GLY A 175 11.15 -5.91 14.99
N VAL A 176 10.73 -6.40 13.81
CA VAL A 176 9.80 -7.53 13.73
C VAL A 176 10.44 -8.80 14.33
N SER A 177 11.72 -9.05 14.07
CA SER A 177 12.45 -10.19 14.64
C SER A 177 12.47 -10.16 16.18
N ARG A 178 12.73 -9.00 16.78
CA ARG A 178 12.70 -8.81 18.25
C ARG A 178 11.29 -8.97 18.82
N LEU A 179 10.29 -8.36 18.18
CA LEU A 179 8.89 -8.44 18.62
C LEU A 179 8.34 -9.89 18.58
N LEU A 180 8.73 -10.68 17.58
CA LEU A 180 8.33 -12.09 17.44
C LEU A 180 8.79 -12.97 18.61
N LYS A 181 9.82 -12.57 19.36
CA LYS A 181 10.28 -13.29 20.57
C LYS A 181 9.30 -13.17 21.74
N HIS A 182 8.51 -12.09 21.77
CA HIS A 182 7.60 -11.78 22.87
C HIS A 182 6.13 -11.95 22.49
N ILE A 183 5.78 -11.70 21.23
CA ILE A 183 4.40 -11.76 20.74
C ILE A 183 4.26 -12.94 19.80
N PRO A 184 3.48 -13.96 20.17
CA PRO A 184 3.27 -15.13 19.33
C PRO A 184 2.51 -14.75 18.06
N VAL A 185 2.98 -15.30 16.94
CA VAL A 185 2.32 -15.15 15.64
C VAL A 185 2.06 -16.53 15.06
N ARG A 186 0.90 -16.69 14.44
CA ARG A 186 0.44 -17.93 13.81
C ARG A 186 0.27 -17.71 12.33
N ALA A 187 0.90 -18.56 11.53
CA ALA A 187 0.70 -18.60 10.09
C ALA A 187 -0.08 -19.86 9.72
N CYS A 188 -0.96 -19.77 8.72
CA CYS A 188 -1.66 -20.95 8.23
C CYS A 188 -0.74 -21.75 7.30
N ARG A 189 -0.60 -23.05 7.54
CA ARG A 189 0.24 -23.94 6.71
C ARG A 189 -0.18 -24.00 5.25
N TRP A 190 -1.45 -23.73 4.94
CA TRP A 190 -2.04 -23.97 3.62
C TRP A 190 -2.41 -22.72 2.84
N CYS A 191 -2.51 -21.56 3.51
CA CYS A 191 -2.81 -20.29 2.87
C CYS A 191 -2.03 -19.16 3.52
N THR A 192 -2.04 -17.98 2.91
CA THR A 192 -1.24 -16.83 3.34
C THR A 192 -1.83 -16.04 4.51
N GLU A 193 -2.74 -16.66 5.28
CA GLU A 193 -3.39 -15.97 6.40
C GLU A 193 -2.50 -16.08 7.64
N VAL A 194 -2.38 -14.95 8.32
CA VAL A 194 -1.56 -14.79 9.52
C VAL A 194 -2.45 -14.24 10.62
N TYR A 195 -2.15 -14.61 11.85
CA TYR A 195 -2.82 -14.15 13.04
C TYR A 195 -1.77 -13.79 14.10
N VAL A 196 -1.93 -12.63 14.74
CA VAL A 196 -1.04 -12.18 15.81
C VAL A 196 -1.74 -12.49 17.13
N GLY A 197 -1.23 -13.48 17.86
CA GLY A 197 -1.81 -13.98 19.11
C GLY A 197 -1.38 -15.42 19.44
N LYS A 198 -1.65 -15.84 20.68
CA LYS A 198 -1.20 -17.13 21.24
C LYS A 198 -1.75 -18.32 20.47
N GLU A 199 -3.04 -18.31 20.18
CA GLU A 199 -3.76 -19.36 19.47
C GLU A 199 -4.45 -18.76 18.25
N GLY A 200 -4.43 -19.46 17.11
CA GLY A 200 -5.05 -18.93 15.90
C GLY A 200 -6.58 -18.85 16.00
N HIS A 201 -7.18 -17.97 15.20
CA HIS A 201 -8.64 -17.77 15.22
C HIS A 201 -9.44 -18.94 14.62
N THR A 202 -10.73 -19.01 14.94
CA THR A 202 -11.67 -20.02 14.42
C THR A 202 -12.43 -19.60 13.16
N ILE A 203 -12.19 -18.37 12.68
CA ILE A 203 -12.83 -17.83 11.46
C ILE A 203 -12.50 -18.69 10.23
N LYS A 204 -13.53 -19.17 9.54
CA LYS A 204 -13.48 -20.17 8.45
C LYS A 204 -13.19 -19.54 7.10
N THR A 205 -12.06 -18.86 6.98
CA THR A 205 -11.63 -18.12 5.77
C THR A 205 -10.56 -18.82 4.95
N CYS A 206 -10.13 -20.03 5.34
CA CYS A 206 -9.04 -20.72 4.67
C CYS A 206 -9.38 -21.04 3.21
N ARG A 207 -8.52 -20.56 2.30
CA ARG A 207 -8.57 -20.87 0.85
C ARG A 207 -7.38 -21.70 0.39
N GLY A 208 -6.73 -22.37 1.33
CA GLY A 208 -5.57 -23.22 1.09
C GLY A 208 -5.93 -24.55 0.43
N LYS A 209 -4.92 -25.37 0.13
CA LYS A 209 -5.16 -26.75 -0.31
C LYS A 209 -5.95 -27.51 0.75
N HIS A 210 -6.80 -28.43 0.31
CA HIS A 210 -7.65 -29.26 1.17
C HIS A 210 -8.56 -28.46 2.13
N CYS A 211 -8.97 -27.24 1.77
CA CYS A 211 -9.87 -26.44 2.62
C CYS A 211 -11.29 -27.00 2.71
N THR A 212 -11.76 -27.71 1.69
CA THR A 212 -13.10 -28.34 1.66
C THR A 212 -13.23 -29.41 2.75
N GLY A 213 -12.25 -30.29 2.90
CA GLY A 213 -12.24 -31.32 3.94
C GLY A 213 -12.04 -30.78 5.36
N ARG A 214 -11.60 -29.53 5.51
CA ARG A 214 -11.45 -28.83 6.79
C ARG A 214 -12.54 -27.77 7.01
N SER A 215 -13.58 -27.76 6.19
CA SER A 215 -14.70 -26.80 6.30
C SER A 215 -14.24 -25.33 6.35
N GLY A 216 -13.15 -24.98 5.66
CA GLY A 216 -12.58 -23.62 5.65
C GLY A 216 -11.74 -23.26 6.88
N GLU A 217 -11.45 -24.19 7.78
CA GLU A 217 -10.60 -23.95 8.95
C GLU A 217 -9.11 -23.87 8.61
N HIS A 218 -8.40 -23.08 9.40
CA HIS A 218 -6.95 -22.89 9.26
C HIS A 218 -6.19 -23.96 10.05
N LEU A 219 -5.00 -24.31 9.56
CA LEU A 219 -4.06 -25.13 10.32
C LEU A 219 -2.90 -24.23 10.71
N TRP A 220 -2.91 -23.81 11.97
CA TRP A 220 -1.98 -22.84 12.49
C TRP A 220 -0.65 -23.48 12.86
N VAL A 221 0.44 -22.87 12.40
CA VAL A 221 1.81 -23.18 12.80
C VAL A 221 2.46 -21.90 13.36
N ALA A 222 3.62 -22.02 13.99
CA ALA A 222 4.40 -20.84 14.37
C ALA A 222 4.72 -20.00 13.13
N GLY A 223 4.39 -18.71 13.18
CA GLY A 223 4.69 -17.77 12.11
C GLY A 223 6.13 -17.28 12.17
N LEU A 224 6.66 -16.93 11.01
CA LEU A 224 8.03 -16.45 10.83
C LEU A 224 8.06 -14.97 10.44
N LEU A 225 9.27 -14.41 10.37
CA LEU A 225 9.51 -13.04 9.90
C LEU A 225 8.91 -12.81 8.50
N GLU A 226 9.08 -13.78 7.60
CA GLU A 226 8.64 -13.71 6.21
C GLU A 226 7.12 -13.79 6.05
N ASP A 227 6.42 -14.31 7.07
CA ASP A 227 4.95 -14.30 7.10
C ASP A 227 4.40 -12.90 7.37
N ILE A 228 5.17 -12.06 8.08
CA ILE A 228 4.82 -10.68 8.43
C ILE A 228 5.35 -9.70 7.37
N VAL A 229 6.65 -9.77 7.10
CA VAL A 229 7.37 -8.95 6.12
C VAL A 229 7.69 -9.82 4.92
N VAL A 230 6.77 -9.87 3.96
CA VAL A 230 6.90 -10.74 2.78
C VAL A 230 8.11 -10.31 1.92
N PRO A 231 9.16 -11.13 1.82
CA PRO A 231 10.32 -10.81 1.00
C PRO A 231 10.00 -11.10 -0.45
N LEU A 232 9.55 -10.09 -1.20
CA LEU A 232 9.49 -10.21 -2.65
C LEU A 232 10.88 -10.06 -3.21
N GLU A 233 11.32 -11.05 -3.97
CA GLU A 233 12.64 -11.05 -4.60
C GLU A 233 12.58 -10.45 -6.02
N ALA A 234 13.70 -9.86 -6.43
CA ALA A 234 13.95 -9.41 -7.79
C ALA A 234 15.36 -9.82 -8.20
N PHE A 235 15.58 -9.98 -9.51
CA PHE A 235 16.93 -10.15 -10.04
C PHE A 235 17.74 -8.87 -9.92
N HIS A 236 18.96 -9.00 -9.43
CA HIS A 236 19.92 -7.92 -9.39
C HIS A 236 20.37 -7.51 -10.81
N LEU A 237 20.33 -6.21 -11.11
CA LEU A 237 20.81 -5.68 -12.38
C LEU A 237 22.13 -4.92 -12.20
N VAL A 238 23.23 -5.54 -12.59
CA VAL A 238 24.55 -4.88 -12.65
C VAL A 238 24.49 -3.63 -13.51
N ASP A 239 23.81 -3.69 -14.66
CA ASP A 239 23.50 -2.50 -15.46
C ASP A 239 22.00 -2.39 -15.73
N ARG A 240 21.38 -1.33 -15.22
CA ARG A 240 19.95 -1.03 -15.43
C ARG A 240 19.51 -0.86 -16.90
N LEU A 241 20.45 -0.60 -17.80
CA LEU A 241 20.21 -0.46 -19.24
C LEU A 241 20.51 -1.75 -20.02
N GLN A 242 20.92 -2.82 -19.34
CA GLN A 242 21.20 -4.10 -19.97
C GLN A 242 19.99 -4.69 -20.70
N LYS A 243 20.26 -5.67 -21.58
CA LYS A 243 19.20 -6.45 -22.22
C LYS A 243 18.40 -7.21 -21.15
N PRO A 244 17.08 -7.42 -21.33
CA PRO A 244 16.30 -8.19 -20.37
C PRO A 244 16.91 -9.57 -20.14
N ILE A 245 16.99 -10.00 -18.88
CA ILE A 245 17.51 -11.31 -18.51
C ILE A 245 16.70 -12.40 -19.22
N ARG A 246 17.38 -13.34 -19.88
CA ARG A 246 16.75 -14.47 -20.58
C ARG A 246 16.49 -15.62 -19.61
N HIS A 247 15.71 -16.61 -20.05
CA HIS A 247 15.41 -17.78 -19.23
C HIS A 247 16.66 -18.61 -18.88
N GLU A 248 17.57 -18.71 -19.84
CA GLU A 248 18.82 -19.47 -19.75
C GLU A 248 19.76 -18.87 -18.69
N ASP A 249 19.83 -17.54 -18.65
CA ASP A 249 20.77 -16.79 -17.81
C ASP A 249 20.31 -16.66 -16.35
N ARG A 250 19.14 -17.20 -15.98
CA ARG A 250 18.52 -16.96 -14.67
C ARG A 250 19.41 -17.32 -13.47
N PHE A 251 20.34 -18.27 -13.65
CA PHE A 251 21.25 -18.72 -12.59
C PHE A 251 22.54 -17.89 -12.53
N ASN A 252 22.78 -17.03 -13.51
CA ASN A 252 23.93 -16.13 -13.57
C ASN A 252 23.65 -14.77 -12.90
N HIS A 253 22.46 -14.61 -12.31
CA HIS A 253 22.01 -13.39 -11.67
C HIS A 253 21.49 -13.69 -10.27
N ASP A 254 21.96 -12.90 -9.30
CA ASP A 254 21.49 -13.00 -7.93
C ASP A 254 20.04 -12.56 -7.79
N ARG A 255 19.33 -13.18 -6.85
CA ARG A 255 18.01 -12.72 -6.40
C ARG A 255 18.17 -12.07 -5.03
N ILE A 256 17.70 -10.84 -4.92
CA ILE A 256 17.74 -10.05 -3.68
C ILE A 256 16.36 -9.47 -3.40
N PRO A 257 16.07 -9.01 -2.17
CA PRO A 257 14.81 -8.35 -1.88
C PRO A 257 14.59 -7.16 -2.83
N ALA A 258 13.41 -7.11 -3.45
CA ALA A 258 13.05 -6.15 -4.47
C ALA A 258 13.13 -4.70 -3.99
N ILE A 259 12.88 -4.47 -2.69
CA ILE A 259 13.07 -3.17 -2.07
C ILE A 259 14.55 -2.77 -1.99
N VAL A 260 15.44 -3.73 -1.74
CA VAL A 260 16.90 -3.52 -1.72
C VAL A 260 17.37 -3.23 -3.14
N GLU A 261 16.96 -4.03 -4.13
CA GLU A 261 17.28 -3.75 -5.54
C GLU A 261 16.80 -2.35 -5.97
N LEU A 262 15.60 -1.93 -5.56
CA LEU A 262 15.11 -0.58 -5.85
C LEU A 262 16.01 0.51 -5.23
N CYS A 263 16.46 0.31 -3.99
CA CYS A 263 17.37 1.23 -3.32
C CYS A 263 18.74 1.27 -4.01
N ILE A 264 19.26 0.10 -4.40
CA ILE A 264 20.49 -0.01 -5.17
C ILE A 264 20.34 0.77 -6.47
N GLN A 265 19.31 0.50 -7.27
CA GLN A 265 19.10 1.22 -8.54
C GLN A 265 18.89 2.73 -8.36
N ALA A 266 18.51 3.18 -7.16
CA ALA A 266 18.33 4.57 -6.80
C ALA A 266 19.57 5.27 -6.20
N GLY A 267 20.67 4.54 -6.00
CA GLY A 267 21.97 5.08 -5.58
C GLY A 267 22.46 4.66 -4.21
N VAL A 268 21.88 3.62 -3.59
CA VAL A 268 22.53 2.92 -2.46
C VAL A 268 23.60 1.98 -3.03
N ASP A 269 24.79 2.01 -2.47
CA ASP A 269 25.90 1.16 -2.91
C ASP A 269 26.13 0.06 -1.88
N LEU A 270 26.02 -1.19 -2.31
CA LEU A 270 26.31 -2.39 -1.54
C LEU A 270 27.42 -3.16 -2.26
N PRO A 271 28.62 -3.35 -1.66
CA PRO A 271 29.75 -4.00 -2.33
C PRO A 271 29.43 -5.42 -2.84
N GLU A 272 28.56 -6.14 -2.13
CA GLU A 272 28.07 -7.48 -2.48
C GLU A 272 27.25 -7.50 -3.78
N PHE A 273 26.62 -6.37 -4.15
CA PHE A 273 25.73 -6.24 -5.31
C PHE A 273 26.14 -5.05 -6.19
N PRO A 274 27.28 -5.17 -6.90
CA PRO A 274 27.86 -4.06 -7.65
C PRO A 274 26.97 -3.62 -8.81
N THR A 275 26.76 -2.30 -8.93
CA THR A 275 25.96 -1.70 -10.00
C THR A 275 26.72 -0.62 -10.74
N VAL A 276 26.67 -0.66 -12.06
CA VAL A 276 27.25 0.36 -12.95
C VAL A 276 26.50 1.68 -12.79
N ARG A 277 27.20 2.70 -12.29
CA ARG A 277 26.72 4.09 -12.22
C ARG A 277 27.28 4.90 -13.37
N ARG A 278 26.40 5.49 -14.17
CA ARG A 278 26.84 6.40 -15.24
C ARG A 278 26.91 7.82 -14.75
N THR A 279 27.99 8.49 -15.13
CA THR A 279 28.21 9.93 -14.94
C THR A 279 27.80 10.74 -16.17
N VAL A 280 27.75 10.09 -17.34
CA VAL A 280 27.35 10.68 -18.62
C VAL A 280 26.07 10.02 -19.13
N PRO A 281 25.07 10.78 -19.61
CA PRO A 281 23.84 10.22 -20.14
C PRO A 281 24.09 9.44 -21.43
N ILE A 282 23.31 8.38 -21.64
CA ILE A 282 23.25 7.69 -22.92
C ILE A 282 22.16 8.31 -23.79
N ASP A 283 22.61 8.94 -24.88
CA ASP A 283 21.76 9.47 -25.94
C ASP A 283 21.62 8.46 -27.08
N ARG A 284 21.03 7.29 -26.79
CA ARG A 284 20.69 6.29 -27.83
C ARG A 284 19.19 6.23 -28.03
N PRO A 285 18.64 6.98 -29.00
CA PRO A 285 17.27 6.79 -29.39
C PRO A 285 17.13 5.50 -30.21
N GLY A 286 16.59 4.44 -29.61
CA GLY A 286 16.27 3.20 -30.34
C GLY A 286 16.66 1.90 -29.65
N TRP A 287 17.36 1.92 -28.51
CA TRP A 287 17.63 0.71 -27.72
C TRP A 287 16.34 0.00 -27.26
N ASP A 288 15.23 0.75 -27.18
CA ASP A 288 13.89 0.22 -26.93
C ASP A 288 13.34 -0.67 -28.08
N LYS A 289 13.94 -0.65 -29.28
CA LYS A 289 13.48 -1.39 -30.47
C LYS A 289 14.31 -2.62 -30.85
N VAL A 290 15.46 -2.86 -30.19
CA VAL A 290 16.30 -4.02 -30.48
C VAL A 290 15.73 -5.26 -29.78
N ASP A 291 14.70 -5.83 -30.39
CA ASP A 291 14.14 -7.16 -30.05
C ASP A 291 14.24 -8.13 -31.24
N SER A 292 15.03 -7.77 -32.27
CA SER A 292 15.21 -8.52 -33.51
C SER A 292 16.69 -8.83 -33.75
N GLY A 293 17.24 -9.80 -33.03
CA GLY A 293 18.35 -10.66 -33.49
C GLY A 293 19.70 -10.07 -33.94
N GLU A 294 19.87 -8.76 -34.08
CA GLU A 294 21.13 -8.16 -34.50
C GLU A 294 21.91 -7.65 -33.29
N GLU A 295 23.10 -8.21 -33.12
CA GLU A 295 24.11 -7.68 -32.21
C GLU A 295 24.48 -6.26 -32.67
N PRO A 296 24.46 -5.24 -31.78
CA PRO A 296 25.03 -3.96 -32.14
C PRO A 296 26.52 -4.19 -32.38
N THR A 297 27.00 -3.78 -33.56
CA THR A 297 28.41 -3.75 -33.89
C THR A 297 29.19 -3.14 -32.71
N THR A 298 30.16 -3.91 -32.25
CA THR A 298 31.09 -3.56 -31.19
C THR A 298 31.66 -2.17 -31.44
N PHE A 299 31.38 -1.23 -30.54
CA PHE A 299 32.22 -0.03 -30.41
C PHE A 299 33.42 -0.43 -29.56
N SER A 300 34.58 -0.52 -30.22
CA SER A 300 35.90 -0.74 -29.66
C SER A 300 36.29 0.41 -28.74
N GLY A 301 35.94 0.30 -27.46
CA GLY A 301 36.25 1.34 -26.48
C GLY A 301 36.17 0.89 -25.04
N LEU A 302 36.37 -0.40 -24.76
CA LEU A 302 36.67 -0.94 -23.43
C LEU A 302 37.46 -2.25 -23.63
N ASP A 303 38.64 -2.15 -24.25
CA ASP A 303 39.68 -3.16 -24.04
C ASP A 303 40.37 -2.82 -22.72
N GLY A 304 40.45 -3.82 -21.83
CA GLY A 304 41.17 -3.70 -20.56
C GLY A 304 40.34 -3.99 -19.32
N MET A 305 39.70 -5.16 -19.27
CA MET A 305 39.53 -5.96 -18.03
C MET A 305 39.01 -7.34 -18.43
N SER A 306 39.86 -8.07 -19.17
CA SER A 306 39.62 -9.47 -19.44
C SER A 306 39.71 -10.25 -18.13
N ARG A 307 38.71 -11.12 -17.96
CA ARG A 307 38.48 -12.05 -16.86
C ARG A 307 39.76 -12.83 -16.55
N ARG A 308 40.38 -12.61 -15.40
CA ARG A 308 41.16 -13.66 -14.73
C ARG A 308 40.20 -14.49 -13.90
N ARG A 309 39.69 -15.57 -14.51
CA ARG A 309 39.27 -16.74 -13.74
C ARG A 309 40.55 -17.49 -13.40
N ASN A 310 40.95 -17.51 -12.14
CA ASN A 310 41.95 -18.46 -11.69
C ASN A 310 41.21 -19.74 -11.32
N THR A 311 41.30 -20.75 -12.19
CA THR A 311 41.09 -22.14 -11.80
C THR A 311 42.35 -22.64 -11.12
N ILE A 312 42.16 -23.20 -9.93
CA ILE A 312 43.13 -24.03 -9.23
C ILE A 312 43.27 -25.32 -10.04
N GLU A 313 44.43 -25.53 -10.66
CA GLU A 313 45.16 -26.81 -10.80
C GLU A 313 46.32 -26.65 -11.80
N GLU A 314 47.40 -27.38 -11.51
CA GLU A 314 48.72 -27.48 -12.19
C GLU A 314 49.78 -26.42 -11.78
N ILE A 315 50.67 -26.60 -10.77
CA ILE A 315 51.67 -27.65 -10.40
C ILE A 315 53.09 -27.31 -10.91
N ILE A 316 54.01 -27.06 -9.95
CA ILE A 316 55.47 -27.38 -9.92
C ILE A 316 56.36 -26.48 -10.81
N ASP A 317 57.48 -25.86 -10.38
CA ASP A 317 58.56 -26.28 -9.48
C ASP A 317 59.45 -25.08 -9.05
N THR A 318 60.17 -25.22 -7.91
CA THR A 318 61.52 -24.71 -7.54
C THR A 318 61.85 -23.20 -7.67
N ASP A 319 62.57 -22.49 -6.80
CA ASP A 319 63.36 -22.73 -5.58
C ASP A 319 63.63 -21.34 -4.93
N ASP A 320 63.94 -21.33 -3.62
CA ASP A 320 64.95 -20.51 -2.90
C ASP A 320 65.10 -18.98 -3.19
N GLU A 321 65.36 -18.07 -2.25
CA GLU A 321 65.94 -18.06 -0.91
C GLU A 321 65.78 -16.62 -0.35
N LYS A 322 65.77 -16.44 1.00
CA LYS A 322 66.31 -15.31 1.82
C LYS A 322 65.98 -13.84 1.46
N ALA A 323 65.93 -12.86 2.34
CA ALA A 323 66.04 -12.66 3.78
C ALA A 323 65.71 -11.15 3.99
N GLU A 324 64.95 -10.80 5.02
CA GLU A 324 65.34 -9.88 6.10
C GLU A 324 65.36 -8.34 5.86
N THR A 325 64.47 -7.68 6.62
CA THR A 325 64.73 -6.68 7.69
C THR A 325 65.14 -5.20 7.37
N SER A 326 64.64 -4.30 8.24
CA SER A 326 65.01 -2.89 8.57
C SER A 326 64.42 -1.78 7.67
N VAL A 327 63.65 -0.77 8.14
CA VAL A 327 63.75 0.25 9.23
C VAL A 327 64.61 1.48 8.88
N SER A 328 64.05 2.65 9.22
CA SER A 328 64.56 4.06 9.27
C SER A 328 64.03 4.92 8.11
N GLY A 329 63.50 6.13 8.31
CA GLY A 329 63.70 7.13 9.36
C GLY A 329 64.21 8.42 8.69
N GLY A 330 63.51 9.54 8.82
CA GLY A 330 63.95 10.83 8.24
C GLY A 330 62.84 11.87 8.13
N GLU A 331 62.68 12.66 9.19
CA GLU A 331 61.97 13.95 9.20
C GLU A 331 62.83 15.04 8.53
N GLU A 332 62.19 16.02 7.90
CA GLU A 332 62.67 17.41 7.94
C GLU A 332 61.50 18.39 7.69
N GLN A 333 61.37 19.36 8.61
CA GLN A 333 60.38 20.44 8.64
C GLN A 333 60.96 21.75 8.05
N SER A 334 60.06 22.75 7.98
CA SER A 334 60.30 24.22 7.98
C SER A 334 59.92 24.90 6.65
N MET A 335 59.32 26.09 6.56
CA MET A 335 59.09 27.19 7.51
C MET A 335 57.80 27.98 7.18
N VAL A 336 57.29 28.60 8.25
CA VAL A 336 56.36 29.73 8.46
C VAL A 336 56.07 30.75 7.35
N ASN A 337 54.84 31.30 7.37
CA ASN A 337 54.64 32.75 7.49
C ASN A 337 53.26 33.13 8.07
N GLU A 338 53.23 34.09 9.01
CA GLU A 338 52.06 34.66 9.70
C GLU A 338 52.02 36.20 9.55
N GLY A 339 50.80 36.76 9.61
CA GLY A 339 50.48 38.16 9.97
C GLY A 339 50.19 39.12 8.81
N LEU A 340 49.32 40.14 8.90
CA LEU A 340 48.32 40.61 9.88
C LEU A 340 47.59 41.85 9.27
N LEU A 341 46.58 42.38 9.99
CA LEU A 341 45.78 43.63 9.84
C LEU A 341 44.41 43.41 9.16
N ASP A 342 43.26 43.31 9.84
CA ASP A 342 42.54 44.16 10.83
C ASP A 342 41.95 45.46 10.24
N GLU A 343 40.62 45.57 10.20
CA GLU A 343 39.85 46.64 10.85
C GLU A 343 38.32 46.39 10.80
N THR A 344 37.68 46.94 11.82
CA THR A 344 36.36 46.68 12.41
C THR A 344 35.15 47.30 11.70
N ALA A 345 33.98 46.64 11.74
CA ALA A 345 32.66 47.31 11.76
C ALA A 345 31.51 46.42 12.27
N GLU A 346 31.03 46.77 13.46
CA GLU A 346 29.65 46.77 13.98
C GLU A 346 28.69 45.57 13.83
N VAL A 347 28.26 45.12 15.01
CA VAL A 347 27.23 44.12 15.29
C VAL A 347 25.84 44.69 15.04
N VAL A 348 25.10 44.09 14.09
CA VAL A 348 23.64 44.15 14.02
C VAL A 348 23.11 42.73 14.06
N GLY A 349 22.39 42.42 15.14
CA GLY A 349 21.79 41.10 15.36
C GLY A 349 20.82 40.73 14.24
N THR A 350 21.02 39.54 13.68
CA THR A 350 19.99 38.80 12.94
C THR A 350 19.90 37.40 13.53
N GLU A 351 19.21 37.31 14.67
CA GLU A 351 18.63 36.06 15.13
C GLU A 351 17.48 35.73 14.15
N ASP A 352 17.74 34.91 13.14
CA ASP A 352 16.74 34.11 12.40
C ASP A 352 17.37 33.44 11.15
N SER A 353 18.15 32.36 11.33
CA SER A 353 18.48 31.47 10.19
C SER A 353 18.69 29.99 10.51
N ASP A 354 18.88 29.59 11.76
CA ASP A 354 19.25 28.20 12.09
C ASP A 354 18.08 27.20 12.22
N ASP A 355 16.83 27.64 12.28
CA ASP A 355 15.68 26.73 12.46
C ASP A 355 15.25 25.98 11.18
N ARG A 356 15.70 26.43 9.99
CA ARG A 356 15.34 25.77 8.72
C ARG A 356 16.16 24.51 8.43
N GLU A 357 17.43 24.49 8.83
CA GLU A 357 18.32 23.35 8.57
C GLU A 357 18.02 22.15 9.48
N ARG A 358 17.67 22.39 10.75
CA ARG A 358 17.31 21.34 11.72
C ARG A 358 16.06 20.55 11.33
N SER A 359 15.13 21.17 10.60
CA SER A 359 13.93 20.48 10.09
C SER A 359 14.24 19.48 8.97
N SER A 360 15.33 19.70 8.22
CA SER A 360 15.66 18.94 7.01
C SER A 360 16.33 17.59 7.32
N GLU A 361 17.16 17.53 8.36
CA GLU A 361 17.83 16.30 8.81
C GLU A 361 16.85 15.30 9.44
N SER A 362 15.86 15.81 10.19
CA SER A 362 14.83 14.99 10.85
C SER A 362 13.97 14.14 9.88
N LYS A 363 13.90 14.56 8.61
CA LYS A 363 13.06 13.93 7.58
C LYS A 363 13.61 12.59 7.12
N PHE A 364 14.93 12.45 7.07
CA PHE A 364 15.61 11.25 6.56
C PHE A 364 16.20 10.38 7.67
N ASP A 365 16.28 10.89 8.89
CA ASP A 365 16.75 10.12 10.03
C ASP A 365 15.86 8.89 10.28
N VAL A 366 16.49 7.74 10.50
CA VAL A 366 15.83 6.48 10.85
C VAL A 366 16.46 6.02 12.14
N GLN A 367 15.69 6.12 13.23
CA GLN A 367 16.14 5.68 14.55
C GLN A 367 16.36 4.17 14.53
N ALA A 368 17.59 3.77 14.84
CA ALA A 368 17.93 2.38 15.07
C ALA A 368 17.29 1.86 16.36
N ILE A 369 17.08 0.55 16.40
CA ILE A 369 16.67 -0.14 17.62
C ILE A 369 17.94 -0.48 18.40
N ASN A 370 17.93 -0.18 19.68
CA ASN A 370 19.00 -0.48 20.60
C ASN A 370 18.62 -1.72 21.43
N ASP A 371 19.61 -2.34 22.08
CA ASP A 371 19.40 -3.56 22.86
C ASP A 371 18.72 -3.31 24.21
N ASP A 372 18.80 -2.08 24.73
CA ASP A 372 18.16 -1.61 25.95
C ASP A 372 16.74 -1.05 25.75
N ASP A 373 16.30 -0.92 24.49
CA ASP A 373 14.94 -0.45 24.18
C ASP A 373 13.90 -1.43 24.76
N ASP A 374 12.90 -0.90 25.49
CA ASP A 374 11.78 -1.70 25.93
C ASP A 374 10.88 -2.14 24.75
N LEU A 375 10.03 -3.13 24.99
CA LEU A 375 9.19 -3.74 23.94
C LEU A 375 8.32 -2.70 23.21
N LYS A 376 7.82 -1.71 23.94
CA LYS A 376 7.01 -0.61 23.40
C LYS A 376 7.83 0.30 22.50
N THR A 377 9.04 0.68 22.92
CA THR A 377 9.95 1.54 22.15
C THR A 377 10.38 0.84 20.87
N ILE A 378 10.70 -0.46 20.94
CA ILE A 378 10.97 -1.29 19.75
C ILE A 378 9.78 -1.22 18.78
N ALA A 379 8.57 -1.40 19.28
CA ALA A 379 7.36 -1.35 18.46
C ALA A 379 7.11 0.03 17.81
N GLU A 380 7.32 1.12 18.55
CA GLU A 380 7.18 2.47 18.03
C GLU A 380 8.23 2.80 16.96
N LYS A 381 9.51 2.44 17.19
CA LYS A 381 10.59 2.59 16.21
C LYS A 381 10.31 1.77 14.95
N THR A 382 9.90 0.51 15.12
CA THR A 382 9.50 -0.40 14.02
C THR A 382 8.36 0.20 13.19
N MET A 383 7.32 0.70 13.86
CA MET A 383 6.16 1.29 13.19
C MET A 383 6.53 2.57 12.42
N ARG A 384 7.37 3.45 13.01
CA ARG A 384 7.89 4.65 12.33
C ARG A 384 8.72 4.26 11.12
N ALA A 385 9.66 3.32 11.26
CA ALA A 385 10.48 2.81 10.17
C ALA A 385 9.62 2.22 9.04
N TRP A 386 8.62 1.40 9.36
CA TRP A 386 7.66 0.85 8.38
C TRP A 386 6.96 1.96 7.57
N THR A 387 6.49 3.01 8.23
CA THR A 387 5.83 4.12 7.55
C THR A 387 6.79 4.93 6.67
N LYS A 388 8.01 5.21 7.15
CA LYS A 388 9.06 5.91 6.39
C LYS A 388 9.49 5.10 5.16
N MET A 389 9.76 3.81 5.35
CA MET A 389 10.12 2.87 4.28
C MET A 389 9.07 2.86 3.17
N ARG A 390 7.78 2.69 3.51
CA ARG A 390 6.69 2.68 2.52
C ARG A 390 6.53 4.01 1.81
N ALA A 391 6.63 5.13 2.52
CA ALA A 391 6.52 6.46 1.94
C ALA A 391 7.68 6.75 0.97
N GLY A 392 8.92 6.44 1.37
CA GLY A 392 10.10 6.60 0.53
C GLY A 392 10.09 5.67 -0.68
N ALA A 393 9.73 4.39 -0.51
CA ALA A 393 9.59 3.45 -1.62
C ALA A 393 8.55 3.93 -2.64
N ASN A 394 7.43 4.51 -2.17
CA ASN A 394 6.43 5.10 -3.07
C ASN A 394 6.99 6.28 -3.88
N GLN A 395 7.87 7.11 -3.29
CA GLN A 395 8.55 8.18 -4.03
C GLN A 395 9.53 7.63 -5.07
N LEU A 396 10.25 6.55 -4.73
CA LEU A 396 11.19 5.91 -5.66
C LEU A 396 10.45 5.29 -6.86
N ILE A 397 9.36 4.54 -6.64
CA ILE A 397 8.57 3.88 -7.71
C ILE A 397 8.03 4.89 -8.73
N GLN A 398 7.75 6.14 -8.33
CA GLN A 398 7.29 7.18 -9.25
C GLN A 398 8.35 7.60 -10.28
N THR A 399 9.63 7.35 -10.01
CA THR A 399 10.76 7.79 -10.85
C THR A 399 11.55 6.61 -11.42
N TYR A 400 11.85 5.62 -10.59
CA TYR A 400 12.53 4.39 -10.96
C TYR A 400 11.48 3.35 -11.40
N PRO A 401 11.53 2.87 -12.66
CA PRO A 401 10.53 1.94 -13.16
C PRO A 401 10.56 0.62 -12.38
N VAL A 402 9.41 0.21 -11.85
CA VAL A 402 9.21 -1.10 -11.23
C VAL A 402 8.08 -1.82 -11.95
N ARG A 403 8.32 -3.08 -12.30
CA ARG A 403 7.39 -3.95 -13.00
C ARG A 403 6.91 -5.04 -12.08
N ALA A 404 5.61 -5.28 -12.07
CA ALA A 404 5.01 -6.42 -11.39
C ALA A 404 4.31 -7.32 -12.40
N CYS A 405 4.35 -8.63 -12.18
CA CYS A 405 3.55 -9.55 -12.96
C CYS A 405 2.08 -9.43 -12.53
N GLY A 406 1.18 -9.27 -13.50
CA GLY A 406 -0.26 -9.21 -13.23
C GLY A 406 -0.88 -10.53 -12.76
N TYR A 407 -0.12 -11.62 -12.64
CA TYR A 407 -0.67 -12.96 -12.33
C TYR A 407 0.05 -13.68 -11.18
N CYS A 408 1.34 -13.40 -10.96
CA CYS A 408 2.15 -14.02 -9.92
C CYS A 408 2.87 -12.92 -9.10
N PRO A 409 3.46 -13.24 -7.94
CA PRO A 409 4.13 -12.26 -7.09
C PRO A 409 5.51 -11.82 -7.60
N GLU A 410 5.85 -12.08 -8.88
CA GLU A 410 7.14 -11.70 -9.45
C GLU A 410 7.21 -10.19 -9.70
N VAL A 411 8.35 -9.60 -9.33
CA VAL A 411 8.65 -8.18 -9.51
C VAL A 411 10.01 -7.99 -10.18
N HIS A 412 10.19 -6.87 -10.86
CA HIS A 412 11.44 -6.53 -11.54
C HIS A 412 11.67 -5.02 -11.46
N ILE A 413 12.87 -4.60 -11.08
CA ILE A 413 13.24 -3.19 -10.94
C ILE A 413 13.99 -2.82 -12.20
N GLY A 414 13.33 -2.08 -13.09
CA GLY A 414 13.86 -1.79 -14.41
C GLY A 414 12.76 -1.44 -15.41
N ARG A 415 13.19 -0.85 -16.53
CA ARG A 415 12.26 -0.40 -17.58
C ARG A 415 11.50 -1.54 -18.22
N ARG A 416 12.16 -2.67 -18.44
CA ARG A 416 11.63 -3.85 -19.12
C ARG A 416 11.79 -5.04 -18.20
N GLY A 417 10.68 -5.70 -17.88
CA GLY A 417 10.74 -6.95 -17.11
C GLY A 417 11.52 -8.03 -17.86
N HIS A 418 12.04 -9.00 -17.11
CA HIS A 418 12.81 -10.10 -17.67
C HIS A 418 11.98 -11.01 -18.60
N LYS A 419 12.67 -11.81 -19.42
CA LYS A 419 12.07 -12.75 -20.38
C LYS A 419 12.06 -14.21 -19.89
N LEU A 420 12.34 -14.45 -18.61
CA LEU A 420 12.23 -15.79 -18.03
C LEU A 420 10.81 -16.37 -18.19
N GLN A 421 10.74 -17.68 -18.35
CA GLN A 421 9.51 -18.46 -18.52
C GLN A 421 9.10 -19.16 -17.20
N LEU A 422 9.14 -18.42 -16.09
CA LEU A 422 8.88 -18.96 -14.74
C LEU A 422 7.50 -18.60 -14.18
N CYS A 423 6.64 -17.94 -14.96
CA CYS A 423 5.31 -17.59 -14.50
C CYS A 423 4.43 -18.84 -14.44
N GLY A 424 4.26 -19.44 -13.26
CA GLY A 424 3.37 -20.60 -13.06
C GLY A 424 1.88 -20.26 -12.85
N ALA A 425 1.48 -18.99 -12.99
CA ALA A 425 0.14 -18.54 -12.65
C ALA A 425 -0.93 -18.91 -13.71
N PHE A 426 -2.18 -18.57 -13.45
CA PHE A 426 -3.30 -18.87 -14.35
C PHE A 426 -3.05 -18.42 -15.79
N LYS A 427 -3.42 -19.28 -16.74
CA LYS A 427 -3.23 -19.10 -18.19
C LYS A 427 -1.77 -18.83 -18.60
N HIS A 428 -0.78 -19.34 -17.88
CA HIS A 428 0.63 -19.17 -18.28
C HIS A 428 1.00 -19.93 -19.57
N GLN A 429 0.34 -21.05 -19.87
CA GLN A 429 0.61 -21.80 -21.12
C GLN A 429 0.35 -20.95 -22.37
N TRP A 430 -0.71 -20.12 -22.35
CA TRP A 430 -1.01 -19.14 -23.41
C TRP A 430 0.05 -18.03 -23.55
N ARG A 431 0.96 -17.90 -22.59
CA ARG A 431 2.08 -16.94 -22.57
C ARG A 431 3.43 -17.65 -22.63
N ASN A 432 3.47 -18.95 -22.91
CA ASN A 432 4.67 -19.77 -22.90
C ASN A 432 5.51 -19.59 -21.60
N GLY A 433 4.83 -19.54 -20.44
CA GLY A 433 5.47 -19.33 -19.13
C GLY A 433 5.98 -17.91 -18.87
N GLN A 434 5.87 -16.97 -19.82
CA GLN A 434 6.35 -15.59 -19.65
C GLN A 434 5.46 -14.76 -18.72
N HIS A 435 6.03 -13.73 -18.10
CA HIS A 435 5.33 -12.85 -17.17
C HIS A 435 4.47 -11.80 -17.88
N GLY A 436 3.29 -11.54 -17.32
CA GLY A 436 2.39 -10.49 -17.80
C GLY A 436 2.73 -9.16 -17.14
N TRP A 437 3.85 -8.54 -17.53
CA TRP A 437 4.37 -7.32 -16.91
C TRP A 437 3.42 -6.13 -17.00
N GLN A 438 3.29 -5.41 -15.89
CA GLN A 438 2.62 -4.12 -15.79
C GLN A 438 3.42 -3.19 -14.86
N ASP A 439 3.08 -1.90 -14.82
CA ASP A 439 3.62 -1.01 -13.77
C ASP A 439 3.22 -1.54 -12.39
N ALA A 440 4.18 -1.56 -11.46
CA ALA A 440 3.93 -1.98 -10.08
C ALA A 440 3.26 -0.86 -9.26
N ALA A 441 2.32 -1.22 -8.40
CA ALA A 441 1.91 -0.39 -7.28
C ALA A 441 2.85 -0.59 -6.08
N LEU A 442 2.73 0.28 -5.07
CA LEU A 442 3.47 0.11 -3.81
C LEU A 442 3.21 -1.27 -3.18
N ASP A 443 1.96 -1.74 -3.20
CA ASP A 443 1.58 -3.04 -2.64
C ASP A 443 2.02 -4.24 -3.50
N ASP A 444 2.43 -4.01 -4.76
CA ASP A 444 3.09 -5.06 -5.53
C ASP A 444 4.56 -5.21 -5.12
N LEU A 445 5.20 -4.16 -4.59
CA LEU A 445 6.58 -4.19 -4.09
C LEU A 445 6.66 -4.57 -2.61
N ILE A 446 5.76 -4.02 -1.80
CA ILE A 446 5.69 -4.19 -0.34
C ILE A 446 4.26 -4.65 0.01
N PRO A 447 3.92 -5.93 -0.25
CA PRO A 447 2.57 -6.42 -0.09
C PRO A 447 2.17 -6.44 1.39
N PRO A 448 1.09 -5.72 1.79
CA PRO A 448 0.61 -5.78 3.16
C PRO A 448 -0.09 -7.11 3.43
N ARG A 449 0.26 -7.74 4.55
CA ARG A 449 -0.45 -8.90 5.09
C ARG A 449 -1.55 -8.44 6.04
N TYR A 450 -2.80 -8.42 5.61
CA TYR A 450 -3.90 -8.03 6.50
C TYR A 450 -4.31 -9.18 7.42
N VAL A 451 -4.26 -8.93 8.73
CA VAL A 451 -4.67 -9.84 9.80
C VAL A 451 -5.89 -9.29 10.52
N TRP A 452 -6.63 -10.15 11.21
CA TRP A 452 -7.73 -9.71 12.06
C TRP A 452 -7.20 -8.94 13.27
N HIS A 453 -7.81 -7.79 13.55
CA HIS A 453 -7.42 -6.96 14.68
C HIS A 453 -7.94 -7.56 15.99
N VAL A 454 -7.08 -7.66 17.00
CA VAL A 454 -7.41 -8.15 18.34
C VAL A 454 -7.49 -6.97 19.29
N ARG A 455 -8.68 -6.68 19.82
CA ARG A 455 -8.89 -5.54 20.74
C ARG A 455 -8.32 -5.77 22.13
N ASP A 456 -8.50 -6.99 22.63
CA ASP A 456 -8.00 -7.43 23.92
C ASP A 456 -7.23 -8.73 23.70
N VAL A 457 -5.92 -8.68 23.93
CA VAL A 457 -5.01 -9.81 23.77
C VAL A 457 -5.27 -10.90 24.81
N ASN A 458 -5.87 -10.53 25.95
CA ASN A 458 -6.27 -11.46 27.01
C ASN A 458 -7.74 -11.88 26.91
N GLY A 459 -8.47 -11.33 25.94
CA GLY A 459 -9.87 -11.63 25.70
C GLY A 459 -10.07 -12.99 25.01
N PRO A 460 -11.34 -13.38 24.76
CA PRO A 460 -11.65 -14.61 24.07
C PRO A 460 -11.12 -14.59 22.62
N PRO A 461 -10.76 -15.77 22.06
CA PRO A 461 -10.29 -15.88 20.68
C PRO A 461 -11.38 -15.45 19.69
N LEU A 462 -10.95 -14.90 18.55
CA LEU A 462 -11.88 -14.42 17.53
C LEU A 462 -12.75 -15.57 16.99
N ASN A 463 -14.06 -15.38 17.05
CA ASN A 463 -15.06 -16.37 16.68
C ASN A 463 -15.57 -16.16 15.24
N ASN A 464 -15.76 -17.26 14.50
CA ASN A 464 -16.33 -17.22 13.15
C ASN A 464 -17.69 -16.50 13.08
N SER A 465 -18.59 -16.69 14.05
CA SER A 465 -19.92 -16.07 14.06
C SER A 465 -19.88 -14.55 14.18
N LEU A 466 -18.81 -14.01 14.77
CA LEU A 466 -18.58 -12.59 14.99
C LEU A 466 -17.65 -11.96 13.95
N SER A 467 -17.26 -12.70 12.90
CA SER A 467 -16.33 -12.19 11.87
C SER A 467 -16.82 -10.91 11.18
N LYS A 468 -18.13 -10.65 11.21
CA LYS A 468 -18.78 -9.41 10.71
C LYS A 468 -18.67 -8.21 11.66
N TYR A 469 -18.01 -8.32 12.80
CA TYR A 469 -17.77 -7.18 13.70
C TYR A 469 -16.28 -6.83 13.78
N TYR A 470 -15.40 -7.80 13.50
CA TYR A 470 -13.96 -7.59 13.58
C TYR A 470 -13.40 -6.76 12.42
N GLY A 471 -12.47 -5.86 12.76
CA GLY A 471 -11.64 -5.13 11.81
C GLY A 471 -10.40 -5.91 11.40
N LYS A 472 -9.61 -5.31 10.51
CA LYS A 472 -8.30 -5.84 10.09
C LYS A 472 -7.25 -4.74 10.01
N ALA A 473 -5.99 -5.14 10.15
CA ALA A 473 -4.84 -4.26 9.98
C ALA A 473 -3.67 -5.01 9.33
N PRO A 474 -2.67 -4.33 8.76
CA PRO A 474 -1.43 -5.00 8.35
C PRO A 474 -0.76 -5.70 9.55
N ALA A 475 -0.20 -6.89 9.34
CA ALA A 475 0.39 -7.75 10.37
C ALA A 475 1.44 -7.02 11.21
N ILE A 476 2.31 -6.25 10.56
CA ILE A 476 3.32 -5.44 11.24
C ILE A 476 2.71 -4.36 12.13
N VAL A 477 1.57 -3.78 11.73
CA VAL A 477 0.85 -2.77 12.52
C VAL A 477 0.21 -3.44 13.73
N GLU A 478 -0.48 -4.56 13.51
CA GLU A 478 -1.10 -5.34 14.59
C GLU A 478 -0.05 -5.78 15.62
N LEU A 479 1.08 -6.32 15.16
CA LEU A 479 2.21 -6.73 15.99
C LEU A 479 2.72 -5.58 16.87
N CYS A 480 2.98 -4.42 16.26
CA CYS A 480 3.47 -3.26 17.01
C CYS A 480 2.41 -2.72 18.00
N VAL A 481 1.13 -2.76 17.64
CA VAL A 481 0.05 -2.31 18.54
C VAL A 481 -0.11 -3.23 19.74
N GLN A 482 -0.03 -4.55 19.55
CA GLN A 482 -0.05 -5.51 20.67
C GLN A 482 1.19 -5.37 21.58
N ALA A 483 2.29 -4.85 21.05
CA ALA A 483 3.48 -4.49 21.82
C ALA A 483 3.36 -3.12 22.55
N GLY A 484 2.24 -2.42 22.42
CA GLY A 484 1.97 -1.16 23.11
C GLY A 484 2.20 0.11 22.29
N ALA A 485 2.53 0.00 20.99
CA ALA A 485 2.63 1.17 20.13
C ALA A 485 1.24 1.79 19.85
N ALA A 486 1.20 3.13 19.75
CA ALA A 486 -0.03 3.83 19.43
C ALA A 486 -0.55 3.49 18.03
N ILE A 487 -1.87 3.32 17.88
CA ILE A 487 -2.51 3.01 16.60
C ILE A 487 -2.46 4.23 15.67
N PRO A 488 -1.84 4.12 14.46
CA PRO A 488 -1.84 5.21 13.50
C PRO A 488 -3.25 5.55 13.01
N MET A 489 -3.57 6.84 12.86
CA MET A 489 -4.91 7.31 12.47
C MET A 489 -5.44 6.64 11.19
N LYS A 490 -4.58 6.40 10.20
CA LYS A 490 -4.95 5.74 8.93
C LYS A 490 -5.46 4.30 9.09
N TYR A 491 -5.15 3.63 10.20
CA TYR A 491 -5.55 2.23 10.45
C TYR A 491 -6.73 2.12 11.43
N LYS A 492 -7.05 3.15 12.21
CA LYS A 492 -8.18 3.12 13.16
C LYS A 492 -9.51 2.71 12.51
N PRO A 493 -9.91 3.23 11.33
CA PRO A 493 -11.15 2.80 10.67
C PRO A 493 -11.10 1.34 10.22
N LEU A 494 -9.93 0.86 9.76
CA LEU A 494 -9.75 -0.52 9.31
C LEU A 494 -9.82 -1.52 10.49
N MET A 495 -9.33 -1.11 11.66
CA MET A 495 -9.44 -1.85 12.92
C MET A 495 -10.85 -1.82 13.52
N ARG A 496 -11.76 -0.98 12.99
CA ARG A 496 -13.16 -0.85 13.41
C ARG A 496 -13.33 -0.61 14.91
N LEU A 497 -12.57 0.32 15.47
CA LEU A 497 -12.63 0.64 16.90
C LEU A 497 -13.96 1.29 17.32
N ASP A 498 -14.74 1.76 16.36
CA ASP A 498 -16.04 2.42 16.49
C ASP A 498 -17.24 1.44 16.58
N VAL A 499 -17.00 0.14 16.39
CA VAL A 499 -18.07 -0.87 16.32
C VAL A 499 -18.15 -1.62 17.65
N ILE A 500 -19.35 -1.76 18.23
CA ILE A 500 -19.54 -2.62 19.40
C ILE A 500 -19.59 -4.07 18.91
N ILE A 501 -18.79 -4.95 19.53
CA ILE A 501 -18.82 -6.39 19.25
C ILE A 501 -19.84 -6.99 20.22
N PRO A 502 -20.94 -7.58 19.73
CA PRO A 502 -21.92 -8.19 20.60
C PRO A 502 -21.39 -9.49 21.19
N ASP A 503 -21.93 -9.87 22.34
CA ASP A 503 -21.74 -11.21 22.89
C ASP A 503 -22.48 -12.25 22.03
N LEU A 504 -22.14 -13.52 22.19
CA LEU A 504 -22.78 -14.60 21.41
C LEU A 504 -24.29 -14.68 21.69
N ASP A 505 -24.69 -14.52 22.95
CA ASP A 505 -26.09 -14.53 23.37
C ASP A 505 -26.86 -13.34 22.77
N GLU A 506 -26.22 -12.16 22.69
CA GLU A 506 -26.80 -10.98 22.04
C GLU A 506 -26.99 -11.19 20.54
N LEU A 507 -26.10 -11.94 19.89
CA LEU A 507 -26.20 -12.26 18.48
C LEU A 507 -27.42 -13.15 18.18
N GLU A 508 -27.70 -14.12 19.05
CA GLU A 508 -28.87 -15.02 18.92
C GLU A 508 -30.19 -14.28 19.11
N MET A 509 -30.23 -13.24 19.95
CA MET A 509 -31.44 -12.43 20.15
C MET A 509 -31.79 -11.51 18.96
N VAL A 510 -30.83 -11.26 18.06
CA VAL A 510 -30.97 -10.34 16.91
C VAL A 510 -31.07 -11.10 15.58
N ALA A 511 -30.77 -12.40 15.56
CA ALA A 511 -30.84 -13.28 14.39
C ALA A 511 -32.26 -13.83 14.18
#